data_AF-D5UI46-F1
#
_entry.id   AF-D5UI46-F1
#
_cell.length_a   1.000
_cell.length_b   1.000
_cell.length_c   1.000
_cell.angle_alpha   90.00
_cell.angle_beta   90.00
_cell.angle_gamma   90.00
#
_symmetry.space_group_name_H-M   'P 1'
#
loop_
_entity.id
_entity.type
_entity.pdbx_description
1 polymer ?
#
loop_
_entity_poly.entity_id
_entity_poly.type
_entity_poly.pdbx_seq_one_letter_code
_entity_poly.pdbx_strand_id
1 'polypeptide(L)'
;MTRTDEQYAQVLRERAEAAVPSVDVDLDRVVPRARRRRAAVRGGLATGTLVLVVGAAWGATAVLGVGTPQGIAPAGPTSHDEAVTPDGTAPAGASPTAADSPARPTVPAVAVVADDGTVTGVPGDPWGGDERYWYVLTEQSWGQGAERMETWSSRERPGLMVYGGDLGDVAAKGPVVVMGSWGVAGQRYEMLTDPRVLPTDAAGLARAARVALEEGRGTGSDDDKVFEVLRTSLSEAGLWTPELREALWGAVATLPGTQASVGEDALGRTGDVLRYTDSAGAVTQLVRDPVTGLLLEEVHPGEGHYVRYLEQRAVGEVPLEPTLEIAGCGAWKSC
;
A
#
# COMPACT_ATOMS: atom_id res chain seq x y z
N MET A 1 2.37 -53.90 -22.83
CA MET A 1 3.09 -53.79 -21.54
C MET A 1 2.60 -52.53 -20.85
N THR A 2 1.87 -52.66 -19.76
CA THR A 2 1.49 -51.54 -18.88
C THR A 2 2.71 -51.14 -18.05
N ARG A 3 3.12 -49.88 -18.16
CA ARG A 3 4.13 -49.28 -17.27
C ARG A 3 3.50 -49.15 -15.89
N THR A 4 4.19 -49.55 -14.82
CA THR A 4 3.70 -49.31 -13.45
C THR A 4 3.87 -47.84 -13.08
N ASP A 5 3.03 -47.33 -12.16
CA ASP A 5 3.04 -45.92 -11.77
C ASP A 5 4.39 -45.50 -11.17
N GLU A 6 5.11 -46.43 -10.53
CA GLU A 6 6.47 -46.23 -10.02
C GLU A 6 7.48 -45.97 -11.16
N GLN A 7 7.38 -46.71 -12.27
CA GLN A 7 8.22 -46.47 -13.46
C GLN A 7 7.89 -45.14 -14.15
N TYR A 8 6.63 -44.67 -14.05
CA TYR A 8 6.25 -43.34 -14.53
C TYR A 8 6.82 -42.24 -13.62
N ALA A 9 6.66 -42.38 -12.30
CA ALA A 9 7.19 -41.44 -11.31
C ALA A 9 8.72 -41.32 -11.35
N GLN A 10 9.44 -42.43 -11.59
CA GLN A 10 10.89 -42.42 -11.70
C GLN A 10 11.37 -41.68 -12.95
N VAL A 11 10.76 -41.93 -14.12
CA VAL A 11 11.06 -41.19 -15.37
C VAL A 11 10.72 -39.70 -15.26
N LEU A 12 9.70 -39.35 -14.47
CA LEU A 12 9.36 -37.95 -14.17
C LEU A 12 10.44 -37.27 -13.32
N ARG A 13 10.95 -37.96 -12.29
CA ARG A 13 12.01 -37.44 -11.41
C ARG A 13 13.32 -37.23 -12.15
N GLU A 14 13.75 -38.21 -12.95
CA GLU A 14 14.95 -38.12 -13.80
C GLU A 14 14.86 -36.94 -14.80
N ARG A 15 13.67 -36.68 -15.36
CA ARG A 15 13.44 -35.53 -16.25
C ARG A 15 13.40 -34.18 -15.53
N ALA A 16 12.90 -34.14 -14.30
CA ALA A 16 12.90 -32.94 -13.48
C ALA A 16 14.35 -32.57 -13.09
N GLU A 17 15.13 -33.54 -12.59
CA GLU A 17 16.54 -33.34 -12.23
C GLU A 17 17.39 -32.90 -13.43
N ALA A 18 17.13 -33.44 -14.63
CA ALA A 18 17.80 -33.01 -15.87
C ALA A 18 17.37 -31.63 -16.39
N ALA A 19 16.28 -31.05 -15.87
CA ALA A 19 15.72 -29.76 -16.31
C ALA A 19 15.95 -28.61 -15.31
N VAL A 20 16.46 -28.90 -14.10
CA VAL A 20 16.81 -27.87 -13.12
C VAL A 20 18.18 -27.27 -13.48
N PRO A 21 18.29 -25.95 -13.71
CA PRO A 21 19.58 -25.30 -13.89
C PRO A 21 20.39 -25.35 -12.59
N SER A 22 21.63 -25.85 -12.64
CA SER A 22 22.56 -25.75 -11.52
C SER A 22 23.03 -24.31 -11.36
N VAL A 23 22.56 -23.63 -10.31
CA VAL A 23 23.07 -22.30 -9.92
C VAL A 23 24.24 -22.51 -8.96
N ASP A 24 25.47 -22.37 -9.46
CA ASP A 24 26.66 -22.31 -8.60
C ASP A 24 26.64 -21.00 -7.80
N VAL A 25 26.28 -21.10 -6.53
CA VAL A 25 26.33 -19.98 -5.58
C VAL A 25 27.75 -19.90 -5.02
N ASP A 26 28.48 -18.84 -5.37
CA ASP A 26 29.76 -18.49 -4.73
C ASP A 26 29.54 -18.12 -3.26
N LEU A 27 29.66 -19.12 -2.38
CA LEU A 27 29.49 -18.96 -0.94
C LEU A 27 30.60 -18.08 -0.32
N ASP A 28 31.79 -18.01 -0.92
CA ASP A 28 32.91 -17.22 -0.41
C ASP A 28 32.68 -15.72 -0.60
N ARG A 29 31.91 -15.31 -1.63
CA ARG A 29 31.43 -13.92 -1.80
C ARG A 29 30.28 -13.52 -0.88
N VAL A 30 29.45 -14.46 -0.41
CA VAL A 30 28.28 -14.16 0.45
C VAL A 30 28.67 -14.06 1.93
N VAL A 31 29.66 -14.83 2.36
CA VAL A 31 30.11 -14.92 3.76
C VAL A 31 30.71 -13.63 4.38
N PRO A 32 31.30 -12.64 3.67
CA PRO A 32 31.88 -11.44 4.30
C PRO A 32 30.85 -10.59 5.06
N ARG A 33 29.66 -10.35 4.48
CA ARG A 33 28.58 -9.56 5.12
C ARG A 33 28.03 -10.31 6.35
N ALA A 34 27.83 -11.63 6.23
CA ALA A 34 27.36 -12.48 7.33
C ALA A 34 28.39 -12.63 8.48
N ARG A 35 29.71 -12.66 8.18
CA ARG A 35 30.77 -12.70 9.20
C ARG A 35 30.84 -11.41 10.02
N ARG A 36 30.65 -10.24 9.42
CA ARG A 36 30.61 -8.96 10.16
C ARG A 36 29.49 -8.95 11.22
N ARG A 37 28.26 -9.34 10.86
CA ARG A 37 27.14 -9.45 11.82
C ARG A 37 27.43 -10.43 12.97
N ARG A 38 28.04 -11.59 12.68
CA ARG A 38 28.41 -12.59 13.72
C ARG A 38 29.56 -12.16 14.64
N ALA A 39 30.40 -11.20 14.24
CA ALA A 39 31.42 -10.64 15.11
C ALA A 39 30.82 -9.68 16.17
N ALA A 40 29.86 -8.84 15.76
CA ALA A 40 29.15 -7.94 16.68
C ALA A 40 28.29 -8.70 17.72
N VAL A 41 27.54 -9.71 17.29
CA VAL A 41 26.60 -10.46 18.17
C VAL A 41 27.32 -11.33 19.22
N ARG A 42 28.59 -11.70 19.02
CA ARG A 42 29.34 -12.54 19.98
C ARG A 42 29.91 -11.78 21.19
N GLY A 43 29.72 -10.46 21.26
CA GLY A 43 30.11 -9.66 22.43
C GLY A 43 29.08 -9.65 23.59
N GLY A 44 27.83 -10.06 23.34
CA GLY A 44 26.73 -9.85 24.28
C GLY A 44 25.86 -11.09 24.53
N LEU A 45 26.24 -11.85 25.57
CA LEU A 45 25.46 -12.85 26.30
C LEU A 45 24.87 -14.07 25.54
N ALA A 46 24.77 -15.18 26.27
CA ALA A 46 24.38 -16.48 25.76
C ALA A 46 22.95 -16.88 26.14
N THR A 47 22.50 -18.01 25.57
CA THR A 47 21.26 -18.75 25.88
C THR A 47 19.92 -18.08 25.57
N GLY A 48 19.35 -18.45 24.42
CA GLY A 48 17.95 -18.26 24.04
C GLY A 48 17.66 -19.01 22.74
N THR A 49 16.77 -20.00 22.77
CA THR A 49 16.52 -20.90 21.62
C THR A 49 15.74 -20.19 20.51
N LEU A 50 16.38 -19.94 19.37
CA LEU A 50 15.79 -19.16 18.28
C LEU A 50 14.97 -20.06 17.32
N VAL A 51 13.64 -19.99 17.41
CA VAL A 51 12.74 -20.53 16.38
C VAL A 51 12.51 -19.43 15.33
N LEU A 52 13.09 -19.60 14.14
CA LEU A 52 12.89 -18.69 13.02
C LEU A 52 11.57 -18.99 12.30
N VAL A 53 10.56 -18.17 12.58
CA VAL A 53 9.41 -17.99 11.67
C VAL A 53 9.59 -16.66 10.96
N VAL A 54 10.07 -16.69 9.72
CA VAL A 54 10.26 -15.50 8.89
C VAL A 54 8.95 -15.23 8.13
N GLY A 55 8.07 -14.45 8.73
CA GLY A 55 6.87 -13.92 8.09
C GLY A 55 7.20 -12.70 7.23
N ALA A 56 7.78 -12.90 6.05
CA ALA A 56 8.09 -11.81 5.13
C ALA A 56 6.86 -11.43 4.29
N ALA A 57 6.12 -10.41 4.73
CA ALA A 57 5.00 -9.85 3.98
C ALA A 57 5.51 -8.95 2.83
N TRP A 58 5.80 -9.56 1.68
CA TRP A 58 6.18 -8.83 0.46
C TRP A 58 4.94 -8.36 -0.33
N GLY A 59 4.85 -7.05 -0.56
CA GLY A 59 3.92 -6.46 -1.52
C GLY A 59 4.32 -6.82 -2.96
N ALA A 60 3.47 -7.60 -3.63
CA ALA A 60 3.77 -8.31 -4.87
C ALA A 60 4.27 -7.47 -6.07
N THR A 61 5.25 -8.02 -6.80
CA THR A 61 5.47 -7.73 -8.23
C THR A 61 5.25 -8.97 -9.11
N ALA A 62 4.44 -8.77 -10.15
CA ALA A 62 4.45 -9.42 -11.46
C ALA A 62 4.25 -10.95 -11.64
N VAL A 63 3.07 -11.28 -12.18
CA VAL A 63 2.88 -11.98 -13.49
C VAL A 63 3.74 -13.21 -13.83
N LEU A 64 3.09 -14.39 -13.88
CA LEU A 64 3.15 -15.29 -15.04
C LEU A 64 1.82 -16.05 -15.19
N GLY A 65 1.14 -15.89 -16.32
CA GLY A 65 -0.12 -16.57 -16.61
C GLY A 65 0.07 -17.83 -17.46
N VAL A 66 -0.59 -18.92 -17.09
CA VAL A 66 -0.96 -20.03 -18.00
C VAL A 66 -2.37 -20.51 -17.64
N GLY A 67 -3.39 -19.81 -18.16
CA GLY A 67 -4.78 -20.26 -18.10
C GLY A 67 -5.16 -21.03 -19.36
N THR A 68 -5.61 -22.29 -19.22
CA THR A 68 -6.22 -23.04 -20.32
C THR A 68 -7.69 -22.62 -20.51
N PRO A 69 -8.20 -22.56 -21.75
CA PRO A 69 -9.54 -22.04 -22.01
C PRO A 69 -10.61 -23.09 -21.77
N GLN A 70 -11.66 -22.76 -21.00
CA GLN A 70 -12.89 -23.55 -20.98
C GLN A 70 -14.15 -22.67 -21.09
N GLY A 71 -14.89 -22.90 -22.19
CA GLY A 71 -16.34 -23.07 -22.15
C GLY A 71 -17.21 -21.83 -21.92
N ILE A 72 -17.35 -20.98 -22.94
CA ILE A 72 -18.56 -20.14 -23.04
C ILE A 72 -19.77 -21.05 -23.31
N ALA A 73 -20.82 -20.93 -22.50
CA ALA A 73 -22.16 -21.45 -22.80
C ALA A 73 -23.17 -20.28 -22.75
N PRO A 74 -24.02 -20.09 -23.77
CA PRO A 74 -24.90 -18.94 -23.86
C PRO A 74 -26.23 -19.16 -23.13
N ALA A 75 -26.78 -18.09 -22.54
CA ALA A 75 -28.19 -18.00 -22.16
C ALA A 75 -28.85 -16.90 -22.99
N GLY A 76 -29.88 -17.30 -23.74
CA GLY A 76 -30.67 -16.42 -24.62
C GLY A 76 -31.73 -15.59 -23.89
N PRO A 77 -32.60 -14.91 -24.64
CA PRO A 77 -33.29 -13.70 -24.16
C PRO A 77 -34.60 -13.97 -23.42
N THR A 78 -34.97 -13.04 -22.53
CA THR A 78 -36.38 -12.76 -22.20
C THR A 78 -36.67 -11.27 -22.34
N SER A 79 -37.48 -10.94 -23.33
CA SER A 79 -38.10 -9.63 -23.51
C SER A 79 -39.39 -9.54 -22.70
N HIS A 80 -39.73 -8.36 -22.16
CA HIS A 80 -41.12 -7.90 -22.02
C HIS A 80 -41.18 -6.38 -21.73
N ASP A 81 -41.67 -5.64 -22.73
CA ASP A 81 -42.65 -4.55 -22.69
C ASP A 81 -42.53 -3.38 -21.66
N GLU A 82 -42.08 -2.23 -22.16
CA GLU A 82 -42.92 -1.04 -22.53
C GLU A 82 -44.38 -1.01 -21.96
N ALA A 83 -44.97 0.06 -21.40
CA ALA A 83 -44.65 1.50 -21.31
C ALA A 83 -45.49 2.20 -20.19
N VAL A 84 -45.32 3.54 -20.08
CA VAL A 84 -46.35 4.60 -19.87
C VAL A 84 -46.02 5.62 -18.76
N THR A 85 -45.78 6.86 -19.21
CA THR A 85 -46.05 8.16 -18.54
C THR A 85 -47.07 8.92 -19.42
N PRO A 86 -47.80 9.98 -19.00
CA PRO A 86 -47.41 11.11 -18.12
C PRO A 86 -48.34 11.20 -16.86
N ASP A 87 -48.49 12.28 -16.09
CA ASP A 87 -48.02 13.69 -16.13
C ASP A 87 -47.91 14.25 -14.69
N GLY A 88 -47.38 15.48 -14.50
CA GLY A 88 -47.35 16.10 -13.17
C GLY A 88 -46.47 17.35 -12.98
N THR A 89 -46.80 18.46 -13.66
CA THR A 89 -46.54 19.87 -13.31
C THR A 89 -45.46 20.20 -12.25
N ALA A 90 -44.33 20.77 -12.70
CA ALA A 90 -43.32 21.38 -11.82
C ALA A 90 -43.51 22.92 -11.67
N PRO A 91 -43.18 23.52 -10.52
CA PRO A 91 -42.81 24.94 -10.42
C PRO A 91 -41.29 25.11 -10.50
N ALA A 92 -40.82 26.10 -11.27
CA ALA A 92 -39.40 26.38 -11.44
C ALA A 92 -38.79 27.05 -10.19
N GLY A 93 -38.04 26.29 -9.40
CA GLY A 93 -37.05 26.82 -8.46
C GLY A 93 -35.69 26.88 -9.13
N ALA A 94 -35.04 28.04 -9.16
CA ALA A 94 -33.72 28.18 -9.76
C ALA A 94 -32.67 27.42 -8.94
N SER A 95 -32.12 26.34 -9.51
CA SER A 95 -30.92 25.71 -8.95
C SER A 95 -29.77 26.71 -8.96
N PRO A 96 -29.01 26.87 -7.86
CA PRO A 96 -27.79 27.67 -7.90
C PRO A 96 -26.82 27.05 -8.89
N THR A 97 -26.26 27.86 -9.77
CA THR A 97 -25.19 27.44 -10.69
C THR A 97 -24.03 26.91 -9.87
N ALA A 98 -23.85 25.58 -9.88
CA ALA A 98 -22.64 24.97 -9.36
C ALA A 98 -21.48 25.53 -10.18
N ALA A 99 -20.51 26.17 -9.51
CA ALA A 99 -19.28 26.58 -10.17
C ALA A 99 -18.59 25.32 -10.73
N ASP A 100 -18.05 25.42 -11.93
CA ASP A 100 -17.34 24.33 -12.59
C ASP A 100 -16.10 23.90 -11.78
N SER A 101 -16.28 22.96 -10.85
CA SER A 101 -15.20 22.07 -10.46
C SER A 101 -14.74 21.33 -11.72
N PRO A 102 -13.45 21.39 -12.10
CA PRO A 102 -12.99 20.76 -13.32
C PRO A 102 -13.34 19.27 -13.32
N ALA A 103 -13.99 18.81 -14.40
CA ALA A 103 -14.47 17.44 -14.50
C ALA A 103 -13.30 16.47 -14.31
N ARG A 104 -13.42 15.62 -13.28
CA ARG A 104 -12.42 14.60 -12.94
C ARG A 104 -12.18 13.66 -14.14
N PRO A 105 -10.92 13.37 -14.50
CA PRO A 105 -10.63 12.38 -15.55
C PRO A 105 -11.23 11.01 -15.17
N THR A 106 -11.94 10.38 -16.11
CA THR A 106 -12.58 9.06 -15.94
C THR A 106 -11.68 7.90 -16.33
N VAL A 107 -10.60 8.16 -17.07
CA VAL A 107 -9.59 7.17 -17.46
C VAL A 107 -8.30 7.49 -16.69
N PRO A 108 -7.71 6.52 -15.96
CA PRO A 108 -6.40 6.71 -15.33
C PRO A 108 -5.30 7.00 -16.35
N ALA A 109 -4.47 8.01 -16.05
CA ALA A 109 -3.19 8.16 -16.71
C ALA A 109 -2.22 7.04 -16.29
N VAL A 110 -1.16 6.83 -17.09
CA VAL A 110 -0.11 5.86 -16.83
C VAL A 110 1.19 6.59 -16.60
N ALA A 111 1.83 6.32 -15.46
CA ALA A 111 3.13 6.85 -15.14
C ALA A 111 4.24 6.22 -16.00
N VAL A 112 5.24 7.04 -16.36
CA VAL A 112 6.47 6.58 -17.01
C VAL A 112 7.64 6.87 -16.07
N VAL A 113 8.33 5.82 -15.64
CA VAL A 113 9.55 5.88 -14.81
C VAL A 113 10.78 5.74 -15.70
N ALA A 114 11.65 6.75 -15.69
CA ALA A 114 12.90 6.77 -16.45
C ALA A 114 14.02 5.97 -15.77
N ASP A 115 15.16 5.82 -16.46
CA ASP A 115 16.31 5.04 -15.97
C ASP A 115 17.00 5.66 -14.74
N ASP A 116 16.84 6.98 -14.54
CA ASP A 116 17.26 7.71 -13.32
C ASP A 116 16.20 7.68 -12.21
N GLY A 117 15.03 7.10 -12.47
CA GLY A 117 13.91 6.99 -11.54
C GLY A 117 12.97 8.20 -11.53
N THR A 118 13.20 9.20 -12.40
CA THR A 118 12.25 10.31 -12.55
C THR A 118 10.93 9.83 -13.15
N VAL A 119 9.82 10.39 -12.67
CA VAL A 119 8.46 9.97 -13.06
C VAL A 119 7.74 11.08 -13.81
N THR A 120 7.07 10.71 -14.91
CA THR A 120 6.27 11.62 -15.74
C THR A 120 4.93 10.97 -16.13
N GLY A 121 4.03 11.76 -16.74
CA GLY A 121 2.73 11.28 -17.25
C GLY A 121 1.57 11.26 -16.24
N VAL A 122 1.87 11.36 -14.95
CA VAL A 122 0.90 11.46 -13.83
C VAL A 122 1.17 12.70 -12.98
N PRO A 123 0.24 13.12 -12.10
CA PRO A 123 0.53 14.08 -11.06
C PRO A 123 1.65 13.58 -10.15
N GLY A 124 2.64 14.43 -9.96
CA GLY A 124 3.74 14.24 -9.04
C GLY A 124 3.33 14.56 -7.60
N ASP A 125 4.19 15.29 -6.88
CA ASP A 125 4.02 15.54 -5.46
C ASP A 125 2.98 16.64 -5.17
N PRO A 126 2.19 16.54 -4.08
CA PRO A 126 1.04 17.42 -3.83
C PRO A 126 1.38 18.77 -3.15
N TRP A 127 2.63 18.97 -2.70
CA TRP A 127 3.04 20.20 -2.03
C TRP A 127 3.55 21.25 -3.03
N GLY A 128 3.41 22.53 -2.67
CA GLY A 128 3.99 23.63 -3.44
C GLY A 128 5.42 23.95 -3.01
N GLY A 129 6.19 24.56 -3.91
CA GLY A 129 7.58 24.98 -3.68
C GLY A 129 8.60 24.04 -4.35
N ASP A 130 9.88 24.26 -4.02
CA ASP A 130 11.02 23.53 -4.61
C ASP A 130 11.42 22.27 -3.81
N GLU A 131 10.66 21.94 -2.75
CA GLU A 131 10.92 20.78 -1.91
C GLU A 131 10.69 19.47 -2.70
N ARG A 132 11.57 18.48 -2.54
CA ARG A 132 11.66 17.30 -3.42
C ARG A 132 11.15 16.00 -2.80
N TYR A 133 10.90 15.99 -1.49
CA TYR A 133 10.54 14.80 -0.73
C TYR A 133 9.54 15.13 0.39
N TRP A 134 8.66 14.20 0.70
CA TRP A 134 7.99 14.11 1.98
C TRP A 134 8.87 13.35 2.97
N TYR A 135 9.31 14.04 4.02
CA TYR A 135 10.03 13.46 5.14
C TYR A 135 9.06 13.00 6.23
N VAL A 136 9.29 11.80 6.75
CA VAL A 136 8.61 11.26 7.94
C VAL A 136 9.64 10.64 8.88
N LEU A 137 9.63 11.05 10.14
CA LEU A 137 10.27 10.33 11.25
C LEU A 137 9.20 9.59 12.04
N THR A 138 9.31 8.26 12.16
CA THR A 138 8.46 7.45 13.01
C THR A 138 9.22 6.79 14.16
N GLU A 139 8.48 6.48 15.22
CA GLU A 139 8.84 5.47 16.22
C GLU A 139 7.83 4.32 16.11
N GLN A 140 8.31 3.11 15.84
CA GLN A 140 7.50 1.92 15.60
C GLN A 140 7.87 0.80 16.57
N SER A 141 6.91 -0.03 16.96
CA SER A 141 7.15 -1.20 17.79
C SER A 141 6.35 -2.39 17.30
N TRP A 142 7.02 -3.54 17.23
CA TRP A 142 6.48 -4.84 16.83
C TRP A 142 6.61 -5.86 17.98
N GLY A 143 6.33 -5.41 19.21
CA GLY A 143 6.36 -6.22 20.44
C GLY A 143 7.75 -6.56 20.99
N GLN A 144 8.85 -6.30 20.27
CA GLN A 144 10.23 -6.60 20.70
C GLN A 144 11.09 -5.38 21.08
N GLY A 145 10.50 -4.18 21.05
CA GLY A 145 11.17 -2.91 21.32
C GLY A 145 10.69 -1.81 20.38
N ALA A 146 11.04 -0.57 20.69
CA ALA A 146 10.81 0.57 19.83
C ALA A 146 12.00 0.82 18.92
N GLU A 147 11.76 0.97 17.62
CA GLU A 147 12.72 1.36 16.60
C GLU A 147 12.32 2.71 16.02
N ARG A 148 13.32 3.52 15.62
CA ARG A 148 13.07 4.75 14.85
C ARG A 148 13.38 4.53 13.40
N MET A 149 12.54 5.08 12.53
CA MET A 149 12.71 5.00 11.08
C MET A 149 12.47 6.39 10.49
N GLU A 150 13.40 6.83 9.66
CA GLU A 150 13.28 8.04 8.85
C GLU A 150 13.03 7.65 7.40
N THR A 151 12.11 8.33 6.73
CA THR A 151 11.83 8.10 5.31
C THR A 151 11.75 9.40 4.54
N TRP A 152 12.27 9.39 3.31
CA TRP A 152 12.14 10.42 2.30
C TRP A 152 11.38 9.78 1.13
N SER A 153 10.22 10.33 0.82
CA SER A 153 9.26 9.74 -0.13
C SER A 153 8.89 10.77 -1.19
N SER A 154 8.73 10.36 -2.44
CA SER A 154 8.25 11.22 -3.52
C SER A 154 7.55 10.35 -4.56
N ARG A 155 6.56 10.93 -5.22
CA ARG A 155 5.88 10.34 -6.39
C ARG A 155 6.67 10.57 -7.69
N GLU A 156 7.65 11.47 -7.67
CA GLU A 156 8.40 11.96 -8.83
C GLU A 156 9.79 11.36 -8.97
N ARG A 157 10.38 10.83 -7.90
CA ARG A 157 11.79 10.40 -7.85
C ARG A 157 12.05 9.33 -6.77
N PRO A 158 13.14 8.55 -6.85
CA PRO A 158 13.49 7.55 -5.84
C PRO A 158 13.68 8.15 -4.45
N GLY A 159 13.34 7.38 -3.41
CA GLY A 159 13.39 7.80 -2.01
C GLY A 159 14.40 7.03 -1.17
N LEU A 160 14.54 7.42 0.10
CA LEU A 160 15.42 6.81 1.08
C LEU A 160 14.66 6.38 2.34
N MET A 161 15.16 5.37 3.02
CA MET A 161 14.75 4.89 4.33
C MET A 161 16.00 4.65 5.18
N VAL A 162 16.02 5.18 6.41
CA VAL A 162 17.15 5.09 7.35
C VAL A 162 16.62 4.55 8.68
N TYR A 163 17.29 3.52 9.21
CA TYR A 163 16.91 2.89 10.48
C TYR A 163 17.80 3.40 11.62
N GLY A 164 17.18 3.79 12.74
CA GLY A 164 17.87 4.29 13.93
C GLY A 164 18.72 5.56 13.74
N GLY A 165 18.60 6.25 12.60
CA GLY A 165 19.48 7.36 12.21
C GLY A 165 20.88 6.92 11.72
N ASP A 166 21.11 5.62 11.47
CA ASP A 166 22.40 5.11 10.99
C ASP A 166 22.46 5.10 9.46
N LEU A 167 23.24 6.02 8.87
CA LEU A 167 23.49 6.05 7.43
C LEU A 167 24.31 4.84 6.92
N GLY A 168 24.77 3.96 7.80
CA GLY A 168 25.32 2.64 7.48
C GLY A 168 24.27 1.53 7.32
N ASP A 169 23.02 1.72 7.77
CA ASP A 169 21.90 0.77 7.65
C ASP A 169 20.70 1.46 6.98
N VAL A 170 20.80 1.58 5.65
CA VAL A 170 19.88 2.33 4.80
C VAL A 170 19.33 1.48 3.66
N ALA A 171 18.10 1.76 3.27
CA ALA A 171 17.47 1.21 2.08
C ALA A 171 17.02 2.37 1.17
N ALA A 172 17.19 2.19 -0.14
CA ALA A 172 16.58 3.08 -1.14
C ALA A 172 15.28 2.43 -1.63
N LYS A 173 14.30 3.26 -1.97
CA LYS A 173 13.00 2.81 -2.50
C LYS A 173 12.69 3.51 -3.82
N GLY A 174 11.90 2.87 -4.67
CA GLY A 174 11.40 3.51 -5.88
C GLY A 174 10.53 4.74 -5.57
N PRO A 175 10.24 5.56 -6.60
CA PRO A 175 9.20 6.57 -6.49
C PRO A 175 7.85 5.92 -6.14
N VAL A 176 7.04 6.57 -5.30
CA VAL A 176 5.73 6.07 -4.87
C VAL A 176 4.68 6.35 -5.94
N VAL A 177 4.81 5.62 -7.05
CA VAL A 177 4.02 5.80 -8.27
C VAL A 177 2.64 5.15 -8.13
N VAL A 178 2.62 3.92 -7.63
CA VAL A 178 1.45 3.05 -7.58
C VAL A 178 0.77 3.17 -6.23
N MET A 179 -0.51 3.56 -6.24
CA MET A 179 -1.35 3.73 -5.05
C MET A 179 -2.03 2.41 -4.61
N GLY A 180 -1.63 1.28 -5.19
CA GLY A 180 -2.29 -0.01 -5.07
C GLY A 180 -3.50 -0.16 -6.00
N SER A 181 -4.38 -1.10 -5.64
CA SER A 181 -5.58 -1.42 -6.42
C SER A 181 -6.76 -0.51 -6.05
N TRP A 182 -7.45 0.02 -7.07
CA TRP A 182 -8.57 0.95 -6.89
C TRP A 182 -9.68 0.75 -7.94
N GLY A 183 -10.93 0.95 -7.51
CA GLY A 183 -12.10 1.00 -8.39
C GLY A 183 -12.36 2.39 -8.94
N VAL A 184 -12.30 2.57 -10.26
CA VAL A 184 -12.57 3.84 -10.95
C VAL A 184 -13.67 3.61 -11.97
N ALA A 185 -14.72 4.43 -11.93
CA ALA A 185 -15.93 4.26 -12.76
C ALA A 185 -16.56 2.84 -12.74
N GLY A 186 -16.38 2.10 -11.64
CA GLY A 186 -16.86 0.72 -11.49
C GLY A 186 -15.92 -0.36 -12.03
N GLN A 187 -14.79 0.01 -12.65
CA GLN A 187 -13.75 -0.91 -13.10
C GLN A 187 -12.60 -0.98 -12.08
N ARG A 188 -12.10 -2.20 -11.81
CA ARG A 188 -10.87 -2.45 -11.04
C ARG A 188 -9.63 -2.06 -11.85
N TYR A 189 -8.71 -1.33 -11.21
CA TYR A 189 -7.35 -1.09 -11.69
C TYR A 189 -6.37 -1.59 -10.63
N GLU A 190 -5.48 -2.53 -10.96
CA GLU A 190 -4.59 -3.17 -9.99
C GLU A 190 -3.42 -2.28 -9.54
N MET A 191 -2.95 -1.42 -10.44
CA MET A 191 -1.82 -0.50 -10.24
C MET A 191 -2.27 0.91 -10.63
N LEU A 192 -3.10 1.55 -9.80
CA LEU A 192 -3.53 2.93 -10.08
C LEU A 192 -2.37 3.90 -9.83
N THR A 193 -2.11 4.81 -10.78
CA THR A 193 -0.97 5.76 -10.69
C THR A 193 -1.36 7.24 -10.69
N ASP A 194 -2.59 7.59 -11.09
CA ASP A 194 -3.09 8.96 -11.07
C ASP A 194 -4.08 9.17 -9.90
N PRO A 195 -3.70 9.90 -8.83
CA PRO A 195 -4.59 10.14 -7.68
C PRO A 195 -5.85 10.95 -8.04
N ARG A 196 -5.85 11.72 -9.14
CA ARG A 196 -6.96 12.62 -9.47
C ARG A 196 -8.24 11.88 -9.81
N VAL A 197 -8.15 10.63 -10.31
CA VAL A 197 -9.34 9.84 -10.67
C VAL A 197 -10.05 9.25 -9.44
N LEU A 198 -9.43 9.30 -8.25
CA LEU A 198 -10.05 8.83 -7.03
C LEU A 198 -11.11 9.82 -6.50
N PRO A 199 -12.22 9.32 -5.96
CA PRO A 199 -13.18 10.16 -5.24
C PRO A 199 -12.55 10.94 -4.09
N THR A 200 -12.95 12.20 -3.94
CA THR A 200 -12.59 13.09 -2.83
C THR A 200 -13.76 13.27 -1.85
N ASP A 201 -14.72 12.34 -1.91
CA ASP A 201 -15.78 12.18 -0.93
C ASP A 201 -15.67 10.80 -0.27
N ALA A 202 -15.90 10.74 1.04
CA ALA A 202 -15.75 9.54 1.86
C ALA A 202 -16.51 8.32 1.30
N ALA A 203 -17.78 8.53 0.91
CA ALA A 203 -18.64 7.45 0.44
C ALA A 203 -18.21 6.92 -0.94
N GLY A 204 -17.78 7.81 -1.84
CA GLY A 204 -17.17 7.47 -3.12
C GLY A 204 -15.89 6.67 -2.95
N LEU A 205 -15.00 7.10 -2.05
CA LEU A 205 -13.70 6.45 -1.87
C LEU A 205 -13.83 5.07 -1.19
N ALA A 206 -14.75 4.93 -0.23
CA ALA A 206 -15.11 3.63 0.34
C ALA A 206 -15.77 2.68 -0.69
N ARG A 207 -16.45 3.18 -1.73
CA ARG A 207 -16.91 2.37 -2.87
C ARG A 207 -15.78 2.00 -3.81
N ALA A 208 -14.85 2.93 -4.08
CA ALA A 208 -13.66 2.69 -4.90
C ALA A 208 -12.78 1.57 -4.31
N ALA A 209 -12.56 1.58 -2.99
CA ALA A 209 -11.85 0.53 -2.28
C ALA A 209 -12.59 -0.83 -2.33
N ARG A 210 -13.93 -0.87 -2.19
CA ARG A 210 -14.72 -2.11 -2.30
C ARG A 210 -14.65 -2.75 -3.70
N VAL A 211 -14.74 -1.94 -4.76
CA VAL A 211 -14.55 -2.41 -6.16
C VAL A 211 -13.11 -2.91 -6.40
N ALA A 212 -12.16 -2.49 -5.56
CA ALA A 212 -10.78 -2.93 -5.58
C ALA A 212 -10.47 -4.16 -4.70
N LEU A 213 -11.49 -4.86 -4.22
CA LEU A 213 -11.29 -6.18 -3.62
C LEU A 213 -11.17 -7.27 -4.70
N GLU A 214 -10.40 -8.32 -4.39
CA GLU A 214 -10.35 -9.57 -5.14
C GLU A 214 -11.09 -10.64 -4.33
N GLU A 215 -11.98 -11.40 -4.96
CA GLU A 215 -12.68 -12.51 -4.30
C GLU A 215 -11.66 -13.54 -3.79
N GLY A 216 -11.82 -13.96 -2.53
CA GLY A 216 -10.92 -14.94 -1.89
C GLY A 216 -9.53 -14.42 -1.53
N ARG A 217 -9.19 -13.15 -1.79
CA ARG A 217 -7.90 -12.55 -1.38
C ARG A 217 -8.02 -11.82 -0.03
N GLY A 218 -6.96 -11.91 0.77
CA GLY A 218 -6.90 -11.35 2.12
C GLY A 218 -7.68 -12.18 3.15
N THR A 219 -7.67 -11.71 4.39
CA THR A 219 -8.41 -12.29 5.53
C THR A 219 -9.50 -11.34 6.00
N GLY A 220 -10.45 -11.86 6.79
CA GLY A 220 -11.57 -11.06 7.31
C GLY A 220 -12.71 -10.85 6.31
N SER A 221 -13.67 -10.03 6.73
CA SER A 221 -14.77 -9.51 5.94
C SER A 221 -14.31 -8.51 4.89
N ASP A 222 -15.20 -8.13 3.97
CA ASP A 222 -14.86 -7.14 2.96
C ASP A 222 -14.66 -5.74 3.54
N ASP A 223 -15.33 -5.39 4.64
CA ASP A 223 -15.08 -4.12 5.33
C ASP A 223 -13.72 -4.10 6.04
N ASP A 224 -13.23 -5.24 6.56
CA ASP A 224 -11.86 -5.35 7.13
C ASP A 224 -10.81 -5.10 6.04
N LYS A 225 -11.02 -5.65 4.84
CA LYS A 225 -10.11 -5.44 3.69
C LYS A 225 -10.15 -4.00 3.18
N VAL A 226 -11.32 -3.36 3.18
CA VAL A 226 -11.48 -1.94 2.84
C VAL A 226 -10.78 -1.05 3.87
N PHE A 227 -10.94 -1.37 5.17
CA PHE A 227 -10.21 -0.69 6.24
C PHE A 227 -8.70 -0.77 6.00
N GLU A 228 -8.15 -1.95 5.69
CA GLU A 228 -6.72 -2.12 5.44
C GLU A 228 -6.20 -1.33 4.22
N VAL A 229 -6.97 -1.27 3.12
CA VAL A 229 -6.63 -0.44 1.94
C VAL A 229 -6.60 1.05 2.30
N LEU A 230 -7.61 1.53 3.04
CA LEU A 230 -7.71 2.93 3.45
C LEU A 230 -6.65 3.30 4.50
N ARG A 231 -6.39 2.42 5.47
CA ARG A 231 -5.35 2.57 6.51
C ARG A 231 -3.96 2.66 5.89
N THR A 232 -3.63 1.76 4.96
CA THR A 232 -2.36 1.79 4.21
C THR A 232 -2.23 3.07 3.39
N SER A 233 -3.32 3.58 2.84
CA SER A 233 -3.31 4.86 2.12
C SER A 233 -3.13 6.06 3.07
N LEU A 234 -3.59 5.96 4.33
CA LEU A 234 -3.43 7.01 5.34
C LEU A 234 -2.01 7.08 5.94
N SER A 235 -1.24 5.98 5.96
CA SER A 235 0.18 6.05 6.39
C SER A 235 1.06 6.80 5.38
N GLU A 236 0.67 6.82 4.10
CA GLU A 236 1.32 7.58 3.03
C GLU A 236 0.68 8.97 2.79
N ALA A 237 -0.21 9.43 3.69
CA ALA A 237 -1.06 10.60 3.49
C ALA A 237 -0.34 11.90 3.07
N GLY A 238 0.93 12.07 3.44
CA GLY A 238 1.76 13.20 2.99
C GLY A 238 1.96 13.31 1.47
N LEU A 239 1.82 12.19 0.75
CA LEU A 239 1.93 12.11 -0.71
C LEU A 239 0.61 12.41 -1.44
N TRP A 240 -0.49 12.60 -0.69
CA TRP A 240 -1.82 12.89 -1.23
C TRP A 240 -2.23 14.34 -0.99
N THR A 241 -3.14 14.87 -1.83
CA THR A 241 -3.69 16.21 -1.63
C THR A 241 -4.55 16.26 -0.36
N PRO A 242 -4.73 17.44 0.28
CA PRO A 242 -5.54 17.56 1.49
C PRO A 242 -6.97 17.00 1.33
N GLU A 243 -7.58 17.17 0.15
CA GLU A 243 -8.93 16.69 -0.13
C GLU A 243 -8.99 15.15 -0.16
N LEU A 244 -7.95 14.49 -0.69
CA LEU A 244 -7.86 13.04 -0.70
C LEU A 244 -7.54 12.49 0.71
N ARG A 245 -6.73 13.19 1.51
CA ARG A 245 -6.51 12.85 2.93
C ARG A 245 -7.81 12.86 3.73
N GLU A 246 -8.59 13.95 3.63
CA GLU A 246 -9.88 14.06 4.31
C GLU A 246 -10.88 13.00 3.83
N ALA A 247 -10.89 12.71 2.53
CA ALA A 247 -11.74 11.65 1.97
C ALA A 247 -11.35 10.25 2.48
N LEU A 248 -10.05 9.94 2.62
CA LEU A 248 -9.56 8.69 3.18
C LEU A 248 -9.99 8.51 4.64
N TRP A 249 -9.78 9.52 5.48
CA TRP A 249 -10.18 9.49 6.89
C TRP A 249 -11.70 9.36 7.04
N GLY A 250 -12.46 10.18 6.29
CA GLY A 250 -13.92 10.10 6.25
C GLY A 250 -14.42 8.74 5.78
N ALA A 251 -13.75 8.11 4.80
CA ALA A 251 -14.10 6.78 4.33
C ALA A 251 -13.98 5.74 5.46
N VAL A 252 -12.87 5.73 6.21
CA VAL A 252 -12.68 4.86 7.39
C VAL A 252 -13.75 5.15 8.46
N ALA A 253 -14.05 6.41 8.73
CA ALA A 253 -15.08 6.83 9.67
C ALA A 253 -16.50 6.35 9.32
N THR A 254 -16.77 6.01 8.05
CA THR A 254 -18.06 5.45 7.59
C THR A 254 -18.13 3.92 7.57
N LEU A 255 -17.04 3.21 7.86
CA LEU A 255 -17.07 1.74 7.87
C LEU A 255 -17.80 1.19 9.10
N PRO A 256 -18.57 0.09 8.95
CA PRO A 256 -19.07 -0.67 10.10
C PRO A 256 -17.92 -1.09 11.02
N GLY A 257 -18.14 -1.02 12.34
CA GLY A 257 -17.09 -1.30 13.33
C GLY A 257 -16.23 -0.09 13.72
N THR A 258 -16.29 1.03 12.98
CA THR A 258 -15.58 2.27 13.33
C THR A 258 -16.32 3.10 14.37
N GLN A 259 -15.60 3.63 15.35
CA GLN A 259 -16.05 4.66 16.29
C GLN A 259 -15.16 5.90 16.15
N ALA A 260 -15.78 7.08 16.05
CA ALA A 260 -15.08 8.36 15.95
C ALA A 260 -15.21 9.16 17.26
N SER A 261 -14.12 9.75 17.72
CA SER A 261 -14.08 10.64 18.89
C SER A 261 -12.94 11.66 18.76
N VAL A 262 -12.95 12.69 19.61
CA VAL A 262 -11.76 13.54 19.83
C VAL A 262 -10.97 12.93 20.99
N GLY A 263 -9.64 12.96 20.91
CA GLY A 263 -8.76 12.42 21.94
C GLY A 263 -7.33 12.95 21.81
N GLU A 264 -6.37 12.18 22.29
CA GLU A 264 -4.93 12.46 22.22
C GLU A 264 -4.18 11.20 21.80
N ASP A 265 -3.02 11.37 21.17
CA ASP A 265 -2.06 10.28 20.98
C ASP A 265 -1.22 10.02 22.25
N ALA A 266 -0.38 8.98 22.24
CA ALA A 266 0.50 8.66 23.36
C ALA A 266 1.56 9.74 23.70
N LEU A 267 1.69 10.80 22.89
CA LEU A 267 2.56 11.95 23.13
C LEU A 267 1.79 13.17 23.68
N GLY A 268 0.48 13.05 23.91
CA GLY A 268 -0.38 14.13 24.40
C GLY A 268 -0.76 15.17 23.34
N ARG A 269 -0.64 14.82 22.05
CA ARG A 269 -1.08 15.68 20.93
C ARG A 269 -2.56 15.44 20.69
N THR A 270 -3.37 16.49 20.82
CA THR A 270 -4.81 16.43 20.53
C THR A 270 -5.07 16.03 19.07
N GLY A 271 -5.99 15.10 18.86
CA GLY A 271 -6.29 14.56 17.54
C GLY A 271 -7.74 14.10 17.38
N ASP A 272 -8.16 13.94 16.12
CA ASP A 272 -9.32 13.10 15.80
C ASP A 272 -8.89 11.64 15.95
N VAL A 273 -9.72 10.82 16.58
CA VAL A 273 -9.47 9.39 16.84
C VAL A 273 -10.51 8.55 16.11
N LEU A 274 -10.06 7.57 15.32
CA LEU A 274 -10.88 6.48 14.81
C LEU A 274 -10.45 5.18 15.46
N ARG A 275 -11.40 4.48 16.07
CA ARG A 275 -11.20 3.13 16.60
C ARG A 275 -11.99 2.15 15.74
N TYR A 276 -11.29 1.36 14.94
CA TYR A 276 -11.85 0.25 14.18
C TYR A 276 -11.84 -1.03 15.02
N THR A 277 -12.90 -1.82 14.90
CA THR A 277 -12.95 -3.19 15.43
C THR A 277 -13.29 -4.13 14.29
N ASP A 278 -12.39 -5.06 13.99
CA ASP A 278 -12.51 -5.98 12.86
C ASP A 278 -13.53 -7.11 13.13
N SER A 279 -13.83 -7.92 12.12
CA SER A 279 -14.75 -9.06 12.26
C SER A 279 -14.27 -10.17 13.21
N ALA A 280 -12.99 -10.19 13.60
CA ALA A 280 -12.42 -11.10 14.61
C ALA A 280 -12.41 -10.50 16.03
N GLY A 281 -12.74 -9.21 16.18
CA GLY A 281 -12.68 -8.47 17.44
C GLY A 281 -11.32 -7.85 17.77
N ALA A 282 -10.35 -7.89 16.84
CA ALA A 282 -9.13 -7.12 16.94
C ALA A 282 -9.43 -5.62 16.76
N VAL A 283 -8.61 -4.77 17.36
CA VAL A 283 -8.84 -3.33 17.44
C VAL A 283 -7.64 -2.58 16.88
N THR A 284 -7.91 -1.67 15.96
CA THR A 284 -6.93 -0.71 15.44
C THR A 284 -7.40 0.69 15.80
N GLN A 285 -6.53 1.48 16.42
CA GLN A 285 -6.77 2.89 16.73
C GLN A 285 -5.87 3.75 15.85
N LEU A 286 -6.48 4.69 15.14
CA LEU A 286 -5.80 5.73 14.38
C LEU A 286 -6.06 7.07 15.07
N VAL A 287 -5.02 7.90 15.19
CA VAL A 287 -5.11 9.28 15.65
C VAL A 287 -4.53 10.17 14.55
N ARG A 288 -5.23 11.24 14.16
CA ARG A 288 -4.73 12.25 13.22
C ARG A 288 -4.75 13.65 13.80
N ASP A 289 -3.93 14.52 13.22
CA ASP A 289 -4.00 15.96 13.42
C ASP A 289 -5.19 16.55 12.64
N PRO A 290 -6.18 17.20 13.32
CA PRO A 290 -7.34 17.78 12.66
C PRO A 290 -7.01 19.02 11.81
N VAL A 291 -5.81 19.60 11.93
CA VAL A 291 -5.37 20.76 11.14
C VAL A 291 -4.74 20.33 9.82
N THR A 292 -3.88 19.30 9.82
CA THR A 292 -3.17 18.86 8.62
C THR A 292 -3.79 17.65 7.92
N GLY A 293 -4.64 16.88 8.61
CA GLY A 293 -5.22 15.62 8.15
C GLY A 293 -4.22 14.45 8.15
N LEU A 294 -3.03 14.62 8.74
CA LEU A 294 -1.97 13.60 8.80
C LEU A 294 -2.09 12.72 10.05
N LEU A 295 -1.73 11.44 9.94
CA LEU A 295 -1.67 10.55 11.10
C LEU A 295 -0.63 11.05 12.13
N LEU A 296 -0.99 10.98 13.40
CA LEU A 296 -0.12 11.20 14.56
C LEU A 296 0.32 9.88 15.17
N GLU A 297 -0.60 8.90 15.25
CA GLU A 297 -0.34 7.58 15.81
C GLU A 297 -1.28 6.52 15.20
N GLU A 298 -0.76 5.31 15.01
CA GLU A 298 -1.50 4.08 14.78
C GLU A 298 -1.15 3.10 15.90
N VAL A 299 -2.14 2.45 16.52
CA VAL A 299 -1.97 1.48 17.62
C VAL A 299 -2.83 0.25 17.37
N HIS A 300 -2.28 -0.93 17.65
CA HIS A 300 -2.98 -2.21 17.70
C HIS A 300 -2.94 -2.72 19.15
N PRO A 301 -3.87 -2.30 20.04
CA PRO A 301 -3.71 -2.45 21.48
C PRO A 301 -3.66 -3.90 21.97
N GLY A 302 -4.22 -4.85 21.21
CA GLY A 302 -4.16 -6.29 21.52
C GLY A 302 -2.79 -6.93 21.28
N GLU A 303 -1.98 -6.36 20.38
CA GLU A 303 -0.67 -6.89 19.99
C GLU A 303 0.49 -6.09 20.61
N GLY A 304 0.22 -4.89 21.12
CA GLY A 304 1.25 -3.95 21.56
C GLY A 304 2.03 -3.31 20.41
N HIS A 305 1.54 -3.46 19.18
CA HIS A 305 2.12 -2.83 18.00
C HIS A 305 1.68 -1.37 17.88
N TYR A 306 2.57 -0.49 17.45
CA TYR A 306 2.24 0.90 17.16
C TYR A 306 3.22 1.52 16.16
N VAL A 307 2.76 2.60 15.52
CA VAL A 307 3.57 3.54 14.72
C VAL A 307 3.20 4.96 15.13
N ARG A 308 4.15 5.70 15.69
CA ARG A 308 4.02 7.13 16.05
C ARG A 308 4.74 7.98 15.03
N TYR A 309 4.05 8.98 14.50
CA TYR A 309 4.61 9.93 13.55
C TYR A 309 5.16 11.12 14.36
N LEU A 310 6.48 11.16 14.55
CA LEU A 310 7.15 12.17 15.38
C LEU A 310 7.32 13.49 14.62
N GLU A 311 7.66 13.43 13.33
CA GLU A 311 7.84 14.58 12.45
C GLU A 311 7.35 14.24 11.04
N GLN A 312 6.71 15.20 10.37
CA GLN A 312 6.19 15.08 9.00
C GLN A 312 6.26 16.44 8.29
N ARG A 313 6.92 16.53 7.13
CA ARG A 313 6.99 17.76 6.30
C ARG A 313 7.58 17.51 4.91
N ALA A 314 7.38 18.46 4.01
CA ALA A 314 8.15 18.54 2.77
C ALA A 314 9.60 19.00 3.04
N VAL A 315 10.58 18.45 2.30
CA VAL A 315 12.02 18.76 2.39
C VAL A 315 12.71 18.66 1.02
N GLY A 316 13.73 19.50 0.81
CA GLY A 316 14.44 19.61 -0.47
C GLY A 316 15.65 18.69 -0.62
N GLU A 317 16.15 18.12 0.48
CA GLU A 317 17.36 17.29 0.49
C GLU A 317 17.12 15.96 1.22
N VAL A 318 17.90 14.96 0.79
CA VAL A 318 17.96 13.60 1.33
C VAL A 318 19.42 13.37 1.78
N PRO A 319 19.70 12.78 2.95
CA PRO A 319 21.05 12.73 3.51
C PRO A 319 22.03 11.83 2.73
N LEU A 320 21.50 10.96 1.86
CA LEU A 320 22.24 10.11 0.95
C LEU A 320 21.44 9.95 -0.34
N GLU A 321 22.08 10.11 -1.50
CA GLU A 321 21.42 9.93 -2.79
C GLU A 321 20.98 8.47 -2.97
N PRO A 322 19.69 8.20 -3.24
CA PRO A 322 19.20 6.85 -3.50
C PRO A 322 19.83 6.25 -4.76
N THR A 323 20.27 4.99 -4.69
CA THR A 323 20.81 4.28 -5.86
C THR A 323 20.20 2.89 -6.01
N LEU A 324 20.22 2.34 -7.22
CA LEU A 324 19.79 0.98 -7.51
C LEU A 324 20.57 -0.07 -6.71
N GLU A 325 21.85 0.19 -6.39
CA GLU A 325 22.66 -0.68 -5.53
C GLU A 325 22.13 -0.71 -4.09
N ILE A 326 21.75 0.45 -3.54
CA ILE A 326 21.17 0.55 -2.18
C ILE A 326 19.75 -0.07 -2.17
N ALA A 327 18.99 0.09 -3.25
CA ALA A 327 17.65 -0.50 -3.39
C ALA A 327 17.66 -2.02 -3.64
N GLY A 328 18.78 -2.57 -4.12
CA GLY A 328 18.89 -3.96 -4.57
C GLY A 328 18.13 -4.27 -5.87
N CYS A 329 17.74 -3.24 -6.63
CA CYS A 329 16.97 -3.36 -7.87
C CYS A 329 17.84 -3.41 -9.12
N GLY A 330 17.31 -3.98 -10.21
CA GLY A 330 17.90 -3.87 -11.55
C GLY A 330 17.53 -2.57 -12.29
N ALA A 331 16.38 -1.96 -12.00
CA ALA A 331 15.90 -0.71 -12.57
C ALA A 331 14.83 -0.06 -11.66
N TRP A 332 14.68 1.27 -11.70
CA TRP A 332 13.76 1.98 -10.80
C TRP A 332 12.28 1.67 -11.04
N LYS A 333 11.90 1.35 -12.27
CA LYS A 333 10.54 0.87 -12.63
C LYS A 333 10.16 -0.51 -12.05
N SER A 334 11.12 -1.18 -11.40
CA SER A 334 10.94 -2.46 -10.71
C SER A 334 11.25 -2.37 -9.20
N CYS A 335 11.57 -1.16 -8.73
CA CYS A 335 11.34 -0.74 -7.36
C CYS A 335 9.98 0.00 -7.27
#